data_AF-A0A2V5MQW0-F1
#
_entry.id   AF-A0A2V5MQW0-F1
#
_cell.length_a   1.000
_cell.length_b   1.000
_cell.length_c   1.000
_cell.angle_alpha   90.00
_cell.angle_beta   90.00
_cell.angle_gamma   90.00
#
_symmetry.space_group_name_H-M   'P 1'
#
loop_
_entity.id
_entity.type
_entity.pdbx_description
1 polymer ?
#
loop_
_entity_poly.entity_id
_entity_poly.type
_entity_poly.pdbx_seq_one_letter_code
_entity_poly.pdbx_strand_id
1 'polypeptide(L)'
;MRMSPAERDLLRARENWRREQIRRETEAALRQSGLSLDPRRRDLFESRYMQERRRMEQTLRRHIEIERQQQLPALIQQLKRELQLEEPLSASPLPKATESPKGK
;
A
#
# COMPACT_ATOMS: atom_id res chain seq x y z
N MET A 1 8.96 -18.72 11.26
CA MET A 1 8.43 -18.89 9.89
C MET A 1 9.59 -19.19 8.93
N ARG A 2 9.55 -20.26 8.15
CA ARG A 2 10.55 -20.54 7.09
C ARG A 2 9.94 -20.14 5.74
N MET A 3 10.51 -19.12 5.09
CA MET A 3 10.08 -18.70 3.74
C MET A 3 10.38 -19.79 2.71
N SER A 4 9.49 -19.95 1.75
CA SER A 4 9.69 -20.82 0.59
C SER A 4 10.80 -20.28 -0.33
N PRO A 5 11.44 -21.13 -1.15
CA PRO A 5 12.40 -20.67 -2.16
C PRO A 5 11.82 -19.60 -3.10
N ALA A 6 10.57 -19.77 -3.56
CA ALA A 6 9.90 -18.84 -4.43
C ALA A 6 9.67 -17.45 -3.78
N GLU A 7 9.29 -17.43 -2.50
CA GLU A 7 9.16 -16.18 -1.73
C GLU A 7 10.52 -15.46 -1.60
N ARG A 8 11.60 -16.22 -1.38
CA ARG A 8 12.96 -15.65 -1.31
C ARG A 8 13.40 -15.04 -2.63
N ASP A 9 13.11 -15.70 -3.75
CA ASP A 9 13.47 -15.21 -5.08
C ASP A 9 12.66 -13.95 -5.45
N LEU A 10 11.38 -13.90 -5.11
CA LEU A 10 10.55 -12.70 -5.28
C LEU A 10 11.10 -11.52 -4.47
N LEU A 11 11.45 -11.75 -3.20
CA LEU A 11 12.03 -10.72 -2.35
C LEU A 11 13.40 -10.25 -2.88
N ARG A 12 14.23 -11.16 -3.39
CA ARG A 12 15.52 -10.82 -4.00
C ARG A 12 15.33 -9.99 -5.28
N ALA A 13 14.41 -10.38 -6.15
CA ALA A 13 14.10 -9.66 -7.38
C ALA A 13 13.61 -8.23 -7.06
N ARG A 14 12.71 -8.10 -6.08
CA ARG A 14 12.22 -6.80 -5.59
C ARG A 14 13.33 -5.93 -5.04
N GLU A 15 14.23 -6.51 -4.25
CA GLU A 15 15.37 -5.78 -3.68
C GLU A 15 16.36 -5.34 -4.77
N ASN A 16 16.66 -6.20 -5.74
CA ASN A 16 17.53 -5.87 -6.87
C ASN A 16 16.94 -4.72 -7.70
N TRP A 17 15.64 -4.79 -8.02
CA TRP A 17 14.95 -3.73 -8.74
C TRP A 17 15.01 -2.41 -7.97
N ARG A 18 14.76 -2.46 -6.65
CA ARG A 18 14.84 -1.29 -5.78
C ARG A 18 16.24 -0.66 -5.77
N ARG A 19 17.30 -1.48 -5.67
CA ARG A 19 18.69 -1.02 -5.69
C ARG A 19 19.03 -0.33 -7.01
N GLU A 20 18.60 -0.90 -8.12
CA GLU A 20 18.83 -0.34 -9.45
C GLU A 20 18.12 1.02 -9.61
N GLN A 21 16.86 1.12 -9.16
CA GLN A 21 16.14 2.40 -9.18
C GLN A 21 16.86 3.48 -8.36
N ILE A 22 17.25 3.14 -7.13
CA ILE A 22 18.02 4.04 -6.25
C ILE A 22 19.30 4.53 -6.92
N ARG A 23 20.04 3.63 -7.57
CA ARG A 23 21.28 3.97 -8.27
C ARG A 23 21.02 4.99 -9.37
N ARG A 24 20.03 4.72 -10.24
CA ARG A 24 19.65 5.63 -11.34
C ARG A 24 19.21 7.00 -10.84
N GLU A 25 18.39 7.03 -9.79
CA GLU A 25 17.95 8.27 -9.16
C GLU A 25 19.12 9.07 -8.61
N THR A 26 20.05 8.42 -7.92
CA THR A 26 21.21 9.07 -7.32
C THR A 26 22.17 9.62 -8.39
N GLU A 27 22.39 8.85 -9.46
CA GLU A 27 23.16 9.31 -10.63
C GLU A 27 22.48 10.50 -11.32
N ALA A 28 21.15 10.48 -11.45
CA ALA A 28 20.39 11.60 -12.00
C ALA A 28 20.48 12.85 -11.11
N ALA A 29 20.34 12.70 -9.79
CA ALA A 29 20.49 13.79 -8.83
C ALA A 29 21.90 14.39 -8.87
N LEU A 30 22.94 13.56 -9.00
CA LEU A 30 24.31 14.04 -9.14
C LEU A 30 24.48 14.84 -10.44
N ARG A 31 23.98 14.34 -11.57
CA ARG A 31 24.00 15.08 -12.85
C ARG A 31 23.25 16.41 -12.77
N GLN A 32 22.06 16.41 -12.17
CA GLN A 32 21.25 17.62 -11.99
C GLN A 32 21.89 18.65 -11.06
N SER A 33 22.66 18.20 -10.07
CA SER A 33 23.39 19.10 -9.18
C SER A 33 24.51 19.89 -9.87
N GLY A 34 24.94 19.48 -11.06
CA GLY A 34 26.05 20.09 -11.79
C GLY A 34 27.42 19.90 -11.11
N LEU A 35 27.51 19.08 -10.06
CA LEU A 35 28.72 18.86 -9.30
C LEU A 35 29.66 17.90 -10.03
N SER A 36 30.90 18.33 -10.25
CA SER A 36 32.01 17.44 -10.61
C SER A 36 32.71 17.00 -9.31
N LEU A 37 32.49 15.75 -8.91
CA LEU A 37 32.99 15.20 -7.65
C LEU A 37 34.07 14.13 -7.90
N ASP A 38 35.13 14.14 -7.10
CA ASP A 38 36.05 13.01 -6.98
C ASP A 38 35.33 11.79 -6.36
N PRO A 39 35.89 10.57 -6.47
CA PRO A 39 35.24 9.35 -5.98
C PRO A 39 34.81 9.42 -4.50
N ARG A 40 35.62 10.01 -3.63
CA ARG A 40 35.31 10.10 -2.20
C ARG A 40 34.16 11.06 -1.93
N ARG A 41 34.13 12.22 -2.62
CA ARG A 41 33.01 13.16 -2.52
C ARG A 41 31.74 12.62 -3.15
N ARG A 42 31.86 11.80 -4.19
CA ARG A 42 30.74 11.08 -4.78
C ARG A 42 30.11 10.12 -3.78
N ASP A 43 30.89 9.27 -3.12
CA ASP A 43 30.38 8.36 -2.08
C ASP A 43 29.65 9.11 -0.96
N LEU A 44 30.20 10.26 -0.55
CA LEU A 44 29.57 11.13 0.44
C LEU A 44 28.23 11.69 -0.06
N PHE A 45 28.18 12.15 -1.31
CA PHE A 45 26.95 12.63 -1.95
C PHE A 45 25.89 11.54 -1.98
N GLU A 46 26.25 10.34 -2.47
CA GLU A 46 25.33 9.20 -2.58
C GLU A 46 24.78 8.80 -1.20
N SER A 47 25.64 8.73 -0.18
CA SER A 47 25.24 8.42 1.20
C SER A 47 24.25 9.45 1.76
N ARG A 48 24.54 10.75 1.57
CA ARG A 48 23.69 11.85 2.06
C ARG A 48 22.36 11.91 1.31
N TYR A 49 22.38 11.79 0.00
CA TYR A 49 21.18 11.72 -0.83
C TYR A 49 20.27 10.59 -0.35
N MET A 50 20.84 9.40 -0.10
CA MET A 50 20.08 8.25 0.38
C MET A 50 19.51 8.43 1.79
N GLN A 51 20.22 9.12 2.67
CA GLN A 51 19.72 9.47 4.00
C GLN A 51 18.50 10.39 3.92
N GLU A 52 18.59 11.46 3.14
CA GLU A 52 17.50 12.44 3.03
C GLU A 52 16.29 11.86 2.29
N ARG A 53 16.51 11.11 1.20
CA ARG A 53 15.46 10.37 0.50
C ARG A 53 14.66 9.48 1.43
N ARG A 54 15.34 8.72 2.31
CA ARG A 54 14.65 7.87 3.31
C ARG A 54 13.80 8.69 4.28
N ARG A 55 14.30 9.84 4.73
CA ARG A 55 13.54 10.75 5.62
C ARG A 55 12.30 11.28 4.92
N MET A 56 12.44 11.73 3.67
CA MET A 56 11.32 12.19 2.85
C MET A 56 10.27 11.09 2.66
N GLU A 57 10.69 9.88 2.27
CA GLU A 57 9.76 8.75 2.10
C GLU A 57 9.01 8.40 3.39
N GLN A 58 9.69 8.40 4.54
CA GLN A 58 9.05 8.12 5.83
C GLN A 58 7.98 9.16 6.17
N THR A 59 8.29 10.44 5.98
CA THR A 59 7.33 11.53 6.18
C THR A 59 6.15 11.41 5.23
N LEU A 60 6.40 11.18 3.93
CA LEU A 60 5.35 10.99 2.93
C LEU A 60 4.44 9.81 3.26
N ARG A 61 5.01 8.66 3.64
CA ARG A 61 4.22 7.49 4.05
C ARG A 61 3.32 7.81 5.24
N ARG A 62 3.84 8.52 6.24
CA ARG A 62 3.07 8.91 7.41
C ARG A 62 1.93 9.86 7.03
N HIS A 63 2.20 10.84 6.18
CA HIS A 63 1.20 11.79 5.72
C HIS A 63 0.09 11.08 4.93
N ILE A 64 0.45 10.25 3.95
CA ILE A 64 -0.50 9.44 3.16
C ILE A 64 -1.32 8.53 4.07
N GLU A 65 -0.72 7.92 5.09
CA GLU A 65 -1.45 7.07 6.04
C GLU A 65 -2.47 7.88 6.86
N ILE A 66 -2.11 9.08 7.30
CA ILE A 66 -3.03 9.98 8.01
C ILE A 66 -4.20 10.36 7.09
N GLU A 67 -3.92 10.79 5.85
CA GLU A 67 -4.96 11.15 4.89
C GLU A 67 -5.88 9.95 4.57
N ARG A 68 -5.29 8.78 4.37
CA ARG A 68 -6.05 7.53 4.18
C ARG A 68 -6.99 7.27 5.35
N GLN A 69 -6.50 7.38 6.58
CA GLN A 69 -7.32 7.16 7.78
C GLN A 69 -8.48 8.15 7.90
N GLN A 70 -8.30 9.39 7.45
CA GLN A 70 -9.36 10.39 7.42
C GLN A 70 -10.43 10.08 6.36
N GLN A 71 -10.04 9.54 5.20
CA GLN A 71 -10.95 9.24 4.09
C GLN A 71 -11.67 7.90 4.22
N LEU A 72 -11.08 6.94 4.94
CA LEU A 72 -11.62 5.58 5.08
C LEU A 72 -13.07 5.53 5.61
N PRO A 73 -13.47 6.29 6.65
CA PRO A 73 -14.85 6.25 7.13
C PRO A 73 -15.88 6.67 6.09
N ALA A 74 -15.57 7.72 5.31
CA ALA A 74 -16.45 8.19 4.25
C ALA A 74 -16.61 7.14 3.15
N LEU A 75 -15.50 6.51 2.75
CA LEU A 75 -15.51 5.39 1.80
C LEU A 75 -16.36 4.22 2.33
N ILE A 76 -16.21 3.84 3.60
CA ILE A 76 -17.00 2.76 4.21
C ILE A 76 -18.49 3.09 4.20
N GLN A 77 -18.88 4.34 4.49
CA GLN A 77 -20.28 4.76 4.46
C GLN A 77 -20.86 4.76 3.05
N GLN A 78 -20.08 5.18 2.06
CA GLN A 78 -20.46 5.09 0.65
C GLN A 78 -20.69 3.63 0.24
N LEU A 79 -19.72 2.75 0.52
CA LEU A 79 -19.82 1.32 0.21
C LEU A 79 -21.02 0.66 0.90
N LYS A 80 -21.32 1.05 2.16
CA LYS A 80 -22.52 0.56 2.87
C LYS A 80 -23.81 0.96 2.15
N ARG A 81 -23.90 2.21 1.68
CA ARG A 81 -25.09 2.67 0.94
C ARG A 81 -25.23 1.94 -0.39
N GLU A 82 -24.15 1.84 -1.16
CA GLU A 82 -24.15 1.13 -2.45
C GLU A 82 -24.60 -0.33 -2.28
N LEU A 83 -24.03 -1.06 -1.32
CA LEU A 83 -24.34 -2.47 -1.10
C LEU A 83 -25.71 -2.70 -0.42
N GLN A 84 -26.22 -1.74 0.36
CA GLN A 84 -27.58 -1.81 0.91
C GLN A 84 -28.65 -1.39 -0.09
N LEU A 85 -28.33 -0.53 -1.06
CA LEU A 85 -29.26 -0.17 -2.14
C LEU A 85 -29.46 -1.32 -3.13
N GLU A 86 -28.44 -2.17 -3.31
CA GLU A 86 -28.56 -3.46 -3.99
C GLU A 86 -29.39 -4.50 -3.18
N GLU A 87 -29.73 -4.21 -1.93
CA GLU A 87 -30.53 -5.09 -1.07
C GLU A 87 -31.74 -4.32 -0.49
N PRO A 88 -32.82 -4.11 -1.29
CA PRO A 88 -34.02 -4.93 -1.04
C PRO A 88 -34.99 -5.06 -2.23
N LEU A 89 -35.07 -6.25 -2.83
CA LEU A 89 -36.28 -6.75 -3.53
C LEU A 89 -36.64 -8.22 -3.21
N SER A 90 -35.87 -8.91 -2.35
CA SER A 90 -36.11 -10.33 -2.02
C SER A 90 -36.48 -10.59 -0.56
N ALA A 91 -36.74 -9.55 0.24
CA ALA A 91 -37.14 -9.71 1.64
C ALA A 91 -38.35 -8.82 1.97
N SER A 92 -39.52 -9.21 1.48
CA SER A 92 -40.80 -8.80 2.07
C SER A 92 -41.71 -10.03 2.27
N PRO A 93 -42.55 -10.03 3.31
CA PRO A 93 -42.83 -11.21 4.12
C PRO A 93 -44.24 -11.76 3.88
N LEU A 94 -44.39 -13.09 3.84
CA LEU A 94 -45.69 -13.78 3.80
C LEU A 94 -45.68 -15.00 4.76
N PRO A 95 -46.85 -15.43 5.25
CA PRO A 95 -47.27 -15.24 6.64
C PRO A 95 -47.23 -16.54 7.46
N LYS A 96 -47.50 -16.39 8.76
CA LYS A 96 -47.79 -17.48 9.71
C LYS A 96 -48.58 -18.63 9.05
N ALA A 97 -47.98 -19.80 8.95
CA ALA A 97 -48.71 -21.06 8.90
C ALA A 97 -48.86 -21.56 10.34
N THR A 98 -50.08 -21.40 10.82
CA THR A 98 -50.66 -21.90 12.06
C THR A 98 -50.53 -23.43 12.18
N GLU A 99 -50.35 -23.88 13.43
CA GLU A 99 -50.77 -25.16 14.01
C GLU A 99 -50.32 -26.51 13.39
N SER A 100 -49.66 -27.29 14.26
CA SER A 100 -49.56 -28.76 14.20
C SER A 100 -50.95 -29.43 14.17
N PRO A 101 -51.08 -30.72 13.78
CA PRO A 101 -50.77 -31.82 14.71
C PRO A 101 -50.28 -33.16 14.09
N LYS A 102 -49.42 -33.83 14.87
CA LYS A 102 -49.40 -35.26 15.26
C LYS A 102 -49.92 -36.35 14.29
N GLY A 103 -49.12 -37.39 14.06
CA GLY A 103 -49.62 -38.67 13.55
C GLY A 103 -48.59 -39.81 13.45
N LYS A 104 -48.62 -40.69 14.47
CA LYS A 104 -48.12 -42.08 14.60
C LYS A 104 -46.69 -42.44 14.20
#